data_AF-A0A221URU6-F1
#
_entry.id   AF-A0A221URU6-F1
#
_cell.length_a   1.000
_cell.length_b   1.000
_cell.length_c   1.000
_cell.angle_alpha   90.00
_cell.angle_beta   90.00
_cell.angle_gamma   90.00
#
_symmetry.space_group_name_H-M   'P 1'
#
loop_
_entity.id
_entity.type
_entity.pdbx_description
1 polymer ?
#
loop_
_entity_poly.entity_id
_entity_poly.type
_entity_poly.pdbx_seq_one_letter_code
_entity_poly.pdbx_strand_id
1 'polypeptide(L)'
;MSIIEINYNITTDPNLLDKQNAIAPELSRKLEQFHKLALKGKRSSIQKLLDAIKRYPNNPQLKNYLSVLYGQLNDSKKMYETNKWIIAEHPNYLFGKLNLANEYYLKQEYHKMPEVLGSTMELKALYPDRDTFHLNEVISFYKCAILYFTAIDDIEQAEIRHDIMQKLAPDSADTEFASRQILAATMKASQARFEEEQKTRISVITKSQEIKNLKNAPNFNHEEIEWLYNHGLYIGEEKLNKILSLPKDTLINDLELVLLDSIARYGYFKSLFEENGWEEESMNFLVHAIYLLGELQATDTLETIFDVLSQSDEYFDLYLGDFLTSAIWEPIYKIAINDLEACKEFMYTPGLDTYARITILDALEQLALHHHERRDEVLSWFKDVIQFFLDSSLEDNVIDSDVIALLICNVIDIDGVELVPEIKQLFERGLVSQGICGDWKEVKEAFEQPCLRDKRKEILPMAERYEIITSTWASYRDELSSPPADYFDFLPSSQMPVRAEPKIGRNEPCPCGSGKKYKKCCLHQ
;
A
#
# COMPACT_ATOMS: atom_id res chain seq x y z
N MET A 1 -0.58 2.51 21.69
CA MET A 1 0.79 3.08 21.73
C MET A 1 1.26 3.19 23.18
N SER A 2 2.01 2.20 23.67
CA SER A 2 2.74 2.34 24.94
C SER A 2 4.02 3.12 24.65
N ILE A 3 4.14 4.31 25.22
CA ILE A 3 5.39 5.07 25.16
C ILE A 3 6.35 4.33 26.08
N ILE A 4 7.33 3.59 25.51
CA ILE A 4 8.46 3.14 26.32
C ILE A 4 9.23 4.40 26.74
N GLU A 5 9.03 4.81 27.99
CA GLU A 5 9.90 5.77 28.64
C GLU A 5 11.26 5.12 28.85
N ILE A 6 12.28 5.67 28.20
CA ILE A 6 13.65 5.25 28.40
C ILE A 6 14.06 5.65 29.81
N ASN A 7 14.21 4.68 30.71
CA ASN A 7 14.55 4.89 32.12
C ASN A 7 16.06 5.10 32.37
N TYR A 8 16.79 5.62 31.39
CA TYR A 8 18.22 5.94 31.46
C TYR A 8 18.55 7.19 30.63
N ASN A 9 19.66 7.85 30.97
CA ASN A 9 20.13 9.05 30.30
C ASN A 9 20.89 8.68 29.01
N ILE A 10 20.72 9.50 27.98
CA ILE A 10 21.44 9.36 26.71
C ILE A 10 22.36 10.56 26.53
N THR A 11 23.62 10.31 26.16
CA THR A 11 24.62 11.34 25.91
C THR A 11 25.31 11.15 24.56
N THR A 12 25.82 12.25 24.02
CA THR A 12 26.70 12.28 22.85
C THR A 12 28.15 12.62 23.23
N ASP A 13 28.49 12.62 24.54
CA ASP A 13 29.87 12.84 25.00
C ASP A 13 30.78 11.73 24.46
N PRO A 14 31.71 12.05 23.52
CA PRO A 14 32.60 11.05 22.93
C PRO A 14 33.53 10.41 23.98
N ASN A 15 33.73 11.07 25.14
CA ASN A 15 34.59 10.58 26.20
C ASN A 15 33.89 9.60 27.16
N LEU A 16 32.57 9.38 27.05
CA LEU A 16 31.87 8.43 27.92
C LEU A 16 32.49 7.03 27.80
N LEU A 17 32.63 6.56 26.57
CA LEU A 17 33.22 5.24 26.28
C LEU A 17 34.70 5.19 26.66
N ASP A 18 35.41 6.31 26.52
CA ASP A 18 36.82 6.40 26.91
C ASP A 18 37.01 6.24 28.42
N LYS A 19 36.14 6.87 29.21
CA LYS A 19 36.13 6.74 30.68
C LYS A 19 35.77 5.31 31.10
N GLN A 20 34.75 4.71 30.46
CA GLN A 20 34.29 3.35 30.77
C GLN A 20 35.36 2.29 30.47
N ASN A 21 36.15 2.48 29.41
CA ASN A 21 37.17 1.51 28.98
C ASN A 21 38.59 1.87 29.45
N ALA A 22 38.72 2.74 30.46
CA ALA A 22 39.99 3.15 31.07
C ALA A 22 41.08 3.55 30.04
N ILE A 23 40.68 4.36 29.06
CA ILE A 23 41.53 4.67 27.90
C ILE A 23 42.58 5.71 28.27
N ALA A 24 43.85 5.41 27.98
CA ALA A 24 44.93 6.37 28.15
C ALA A 24 44.71 7.62 27.27
N PRO A 25 44.95 8.84 27.75
CA PRO A 25 44.77 10.08 26.96
C PRO A 25 45.57 10.14 25.65
N GLU A 26 46.65 9.35 25.54
CA GLU A 26 47.40 9.18 24.29
C GLU A 26 46.64 8.34 23.26
N LEU A 27 45.95 7.28 23.69
CA LEU A 27 45.18 6.40 22.82
C LEU A 27 43.88 7.09 22.38
N SER A 28 43.17 7.75 23.28
CA SER A 28 41.92 8.49 22.99
C SER A 28 42.05 9.39 21.76
N ARG A 29 43.12 10.21 21.70
CA ARG A 29 43.45 11.08 20.55
C ARG A 29 43.70 10.36 19.22
N LYS A 30 43.96 9.06 19.26
CA LYS A 30 44.27 8.22 18.08
C LYS A 30 43.12 7.27 17.70
N LEU A 31 42.14 7.04 18.57
CA LEU A 31 41.06 6.08 18.33
C LEU A 31 40.28 6.39 17.05
N GLU A 32 39.97 7.66 16.82
CA GLU A 32 39.27 8.09 15.60
C GLU A 32 40.07 7.76 14.33
N GLN A 33 41.41 7.82 14.39
CA GLN A 33 42.25 7.43 13.25
C GLN A 33 42.19 5.93 12.99
N PHE A 34 42.19 5.11 14.04
CA PHE A 34 42.04 3.66 13.92
C PHE A 34 40.65 3.25 13.43
N HIS A 35 39.61 3.92 13.89
CA HIS A 35 38.26 3.74 13.40
C HIS A 35 38.16 4.01 11.89
N LYS A 36 38.70 5.14 11.42
CA LYS A 36 38.77 5.45 9.98
C LYS A 36 39.62 4.45 9.19
N LEU A 37 40.67 3.88 9.79
CA LEU A 37 41.48 2.84 9.15
C LEU A 37 40.70 1.54 8.96
N ALA A 38 39.84 1.17 9.90
CA ALA A 38 38.98 0.01 9.81
C ALA A 38 37.93 0.17 8.72
N LEU A 39 37.21 1.30 8.70
CA LEU A 39 36.18 1.59 7.70
C LEU A 39 36.73 1.64 6.26
N LYS A 40 38.00 2.00 6.07
CA LYS A 40 38.65 2.01 4.74
C LYS A 40 38.94 0.63 4.17
N GLY A 41 38.85 -0.45 4.95
CA GLY A 41 38.94 -1.82 4.41
C GLY A 41 40.29 -2.19 3.77
N LYS A 42 41.43 -1.60 4.20
CA LYS A 42 42.74 -1.88 3.59
C LYS A 42 43.47 -3.01 4.32
N ARG A 43 43.96 -4.02 3.60
CA ARG A 43 44.79 -5.10 4.18
C ARG A 43 46.02 -4.58 4.95
N SER A 44 46.62 -3.49 4.48
CA SER A 44 47.76 -2.85 5.17
C SER A 44 47.42 -2.19 6.51
N SER A 45 46.13 -1.99 6.82
CA SER A 45 45.66 -1.51 8.12
C SER A 45 45.67 -2.61 9.19
N ILE A 46 45.69 -3.90 8.81
CA ILE A 46 45.64 -5.03 9.77
C ILE A 46 46.81 -4.95 10.75
N GLN A 47 48.05 -4.85 10.21
CA GLN A 47 49.24 -4.80 11.06
C GLN A 47 49.23 -3.57 11.98
N LYS A 48 48.74 -2.44 11.49
CA LYS A 48 48.64 -1.20 12.29
C LYS A 48 47.69 -1.36 13.48
N LEU A 49 46.56 -2.04 13.30
CA LEU A 49 45.63 -2.34 14.39
C LEU A 49 46.21 -3.38 15.34
N LEU A 50 46.86 -4.44 14.84
CA LEU A 50 47.52 -5.44 15.68
C LEU A 50 48.64 -4.83 16.55
N ASP A 51 49.46 -3.96 15.98
CA ASP A 51 50.51 -3.24 16.72
C ASP A 51 49.91 -2.33 17.80
N ALA A 52 48.79 -1.67 17.50
CA ALA A 52 48.06 -0.86 18.46
C ALA A 52 47.47 -1.71 19.59
N ILE A 53 46.86 -2.86 19.28
CA ILE A 53 46.33 -3.79 20.28
C ILE A 53 47.47 -4.33 21.16
N LYS A 54 48.63 -4.66 20.59
CA LYS A 54 49.80 -5.09 21.36
C LYS A 54 50.27 -4.02 22.36
N ARG A 55 50.20 -2.74 21.97
CA ARG A 55 50.57 -1.62 22.83
C ARG A 55 49.49 -1.29 23.88
N TYR A 56 48.23 -1.55 23.57
CA TYR A 56 47.08 -1.25 24.43
C TYR A 56 46.15 -2.49 24.55
N PRO A 57 46.62 -3.59 25.17
CA PRO A 57 45.95 -4.90 25.11
C PRO A 57 44.56 -4.91 25.77
N ASN A 58 44.37 -4.07 26.78
CA ASN A 58 43.13 -3.99 27.55
C ASN A 58 42.06 -3.11 26.88
N ASN A 59 42.29 -2.58 25.67
CA ASN A 59 41.30 -1.75 24.99
C ASN A 59 40.41 -2.58 24.04
N PRO A 60 39.09 -2.69 24.31
CA PRO A 60 38.19 -3.48 23.46
C PRO A 60 37.86 -2.81 22.11
N GLN A 61 37.89 -1.47 22.01
CA GLN A 61 37.57 -0.76 20.76
C GLN A 61 38.57 -1.05 19.65
N LEU A 62 39.87 -1.15 19.94
CA LEU A 62 40.87 -1.50 18.93
C LEU A 62 40.63 -2.89 18.32
N LYS A 63 40.20 -3.86 19.14
CA LYS A 63 39.80 -5.19 18.67
C LYS A 63 38.49 -5.13 17.89
N ASN A 64 37.53 -4.31 18.31
CA ASN A 64 36.31 -4.07 17.57
C ASN A 64 36.60 -3.48 16.17
N TYR A 65 37.50 -2.50 16.08
CA TYR A 65 37.96 -1.94 14.80
C TYR A 65 38.65 -2.98 13.92
N LEU A 66 39.40 -3.91 14.51
CA LEU A 66 39.98 -5.03 13.78
C LEU A 66 38.89 -5.97 13.23
N SER A 67 37.85 -6.27 14.02
CA SER A 67 36.70 -7.04 13.56
C SER A 67 35.99 -6.35 12.38
N VAL A 68 35.69 -5.05 12.51
CA VAL A 68 35.10 -4.24 11.43
C VAL A 68 35.98 -4.26 10.18
N LEU A 69 37.30 -4.14 10.33
CA LEU A 69 38.24 -4.21 9.20
C LEU A 69 38.17 -5.56 8.48
N TYR A 70 38.10 -6.68 9.22
CA TYR A 70 37.93 -7.99 8.62
C TYR A 70 36.59 -8.13 7.88
N GLY A 71 35.51 -7.57 8.43
CA GLY A 71 34.22 -7.47 7.75
C GLY A 71 34.33 -6.70 6.42
N GLN A 72 34.97 -5.54 6.40
CA GLN A 72 35.21 -4.75 5.18
C GLN A 72 36.09 -5.47 4.14
N LEU A 73 36.90 -6.45 4.59
CA LEU A 73 37.73 -7.29 3.74
C LEU A 73 37.03 -8.60 3.30
N ASN A 74 35.76 -8.80 3.69
CA ASN A 74 35.00 -10.03 3.50
C ASN A 74 35.69 -11.29 4.09
N ASP A 75 36.47 -11.12 5.18
CA ASP A 75 37.11 -12.23 5.91
C ASP A 75 36.28 -12.60 7.14
N SER A 76 35.14 -13.24 6.92
CA SER A 76 34.19 -13.60 7.98
C SER A 76 34.81 -14.50 9.05
N LYS A 77 35.75 -15.37 8.67
CA LYS A 77 36.45 -16.26 9.62
C LYS A 77 37.24 -15.43 10.63
N LYS A 78 38.08 -14.50 10.16
CA LYS A 78 38.88 -13.64 11.05
C LYS A 78 38.02 -12.66 11.85
N MET A 79 36.94 -12.17 11.25
CA MET A 79 35.95 -11.33 11.95
C MET A 79 35.35 -12.09 13.15
N TYR A 80 34.85 -13.31 12.95
CA TYR A 80 34.28 -14.14 14.03
C TYR A 80 35.32 -14.56 15.07
N GLU A 81 36.54 -14.91 14.66
CA GLU A 81 37.66 -15.16 15.58
C GLU A 81 37.92 -13.92 16.47
N THR A 82 37.89 -12.72 15.87
CA THR A 82 38.10 -11.46 16.60
C THR A 82 36.92 -11.16 17.53
N ASN A 83 35.68 -11.40 17.13
CA ASN A 83 34.50 -11.22 17.99
C ASN A 83 34.56 -12.11 19.24
N LYS A 84 34.91 -13.39 19.07
CA LYS A 84 35.12 -14.31 20.19
C LYS A 84 36.26 -13.87 21.11
N TRP A 85 37.34 -13.33 20.53
CA TRP A 85 38.44 -12.76 21.30
C TRP A 85 38.00 -11.54 22.13
N ILE A 86 37.15 -10.66 21.58
CA ILE A 86 36.58 -9.53 22.32
C ILE A 86 35.75 -10.02 23.50
N ILE A 87 34.82 -10.96 23.28
CA ILE A 87 33.95 -11.50 24.34
C ILE A 87 34.75 -12.18 25.45
N ALA A 88 35.79 -12.94 25.10
CA ALA A 88 36.60 -13.67 26.07
C ALA A 88 37.38 -12.74 27.02
N GLU A 89 37.90 -11.62 26.52
CA GLU A 89 38.67 -10.68 27.35
C GLU A 89 37.85 -9.51 27.91
N HIS A 90 36.74 -9.16 27.26
CA HIS A 90 35.90 -7.99 27.56
C HIS A 90 34.42 -8.37 27.57
N PRO A 91 33.97 -9.30 28.44
CA PRO A 91 32.61 -9.85 28.40
C PRO A 91 31.51 -8.80 28.64
N ASN A 92 31.84 -7.66 29.28
CA ASN A 92 30.91 -6.57 29.52
C ASN A 92 30.90 -5.51 28.40
N TYR A 93 31.75 -5.63 27.37
CA TYR A 93 31.80 -4.65 26.29
C TYR A 93 30.65 -4.85 25.29
N LEU A 94 29.75 -3.86 25.21
CA LEU A 94 28.51 -3.95 24.45
C LEU A 94 28.73 -4.29 22.97
N PHE A 95 29.62 -3.60 22.26
CA PHE A 95 29.82 -3.88 20.83
C PHE A 95 30.39 -5.28 20.57
N GLY A 96 31.09 -5.88 21.54
CA GLY A 96 31.46 -7.30 21.47
C GLY A 96 30.22 -8.20 21.48
N LYS A 97 29.29 -7.93 22.40
CA LYS A 97 28.00 -8.63 22.50
C LYS A 97 27.16 -8.47 21.22
N LEU A 98 27.06 -7.25 20.70
CA LEU A 98 26.34 -6.95 19.46
C LEU A 98 26.94 -7.67 18.25
N ASN A 99 28.28 -7.69 18.13
CA ASN A 99 28.92 -8.41 17.03
C ASN A 99 28.65 -9.92 17.08
N LEU A 100 28.62 -10.51 18.28
CA LEU A 100 28.29 -11.92 18.45
C LEU A 100 26.81 -12.20 18.15
N ALA A 101 25.90 -11.34 18.58
CA ALA A 101 24.49 -11.44 18.24
C ALA A 101 24.25 -11.33 16.72
N ASN A 102 24.95 -10.41 16.04
CA ASN A 102 24.90 -10.31 14.58
C ASN A 102 25.48 -11.54 13.88
N GLU A 103 26.52 -12.18 14.44
CA GLU A 103 27.01 -13.47 13.95
C GLU A 103 25.92 -14.56 14.05
N TYR A 104 25.19 -14.63 15.17
CA TYR A 104 24.07 -15.56 15.31
C TYR A 104 22.95 -15.27 14.32
N TYR A 105 22.59 -14.00 14.13
CA TYR A 105 21.61 -13.59 13.12
C TYR A 105 22.01 -14.06 11.72
N LEU A 106 23.25 -13.78 11.30
CA LEU A 106 23.76 -14.18 9.98
C LEU A 106 23.80 -15.70 9.78
N LYS A 107 23.92 -16.47 10.87
CA LYS A 107 23.87 -17.95 10.87
C LYS A 107 22.46 -18.51 11.06
N GLN A 108 21.44 -17.65 11.19
CA GLN A 108 20.06 -18.02 11.51
C GLN A 108 19.92 -18.75 12.86
N GLU A 109 20.85 -18.50 13.79
CA GLU A 109 20.85 -19.05 15.16
C GLU A 109 20.15 -18.08 16.13
N TYR A 110 18.97 -17.57 15.77
CA TYR A 110 18.29 -16.45 16.47
C TYR A 110 18.06 -16.72 17.97
N HIS A 111 17.79 -17.98 18.34
CA HIS A 111 17.61 -18.42 19.72
C HIS A 111 18.80 -18.11 20.65
N LYS A 112 20.01 -17.93 20.09
CA LYS A 112 21.22 -17.60 20.86
C LYS A 112 21.41 -16.09 21.07
N MET A 113 20.71 -15.23 20.33
CA MET A 113 20.83 -13.78 20.51
C MET A 113 20.40 -13.34 21.93
N PRO A 114 19.28 -13.84 22.50
CA PRO A 114 18.90 -13.59 23.89
C PRO A 114 19.95 -14.01 24.93
N GLU A 115 20.75 -15.05 24.67
CA GLU A 115 21.80 -15.51 25.59
C GLU A 115 22.89 -14.44 25.80
N VAL A 116 23.06 -13.54 24.83
CA VAL A 116 24.09 -12.50 24.84
C VAL A 116 23.52 -11.12 25.15
N LEU A 117 22.32 -10.81 24.65
CA LEU A 117 21.70 -9.49 24.77
C LEU A 117 20.63 -9.42 25.88
N GLY A 118 20.27 -10.55 26.48
CA GLY A 118 19.17 -10.65 27.44
C GLY A 118 17.84 -10.93 26.75
N SER A 119 16.95 -11.67 27.43
CA SER A 119 15.66 -12.11 26.89
C SER A 119 14.70 -10.98 26.57
N THR A 120 14.78 -9.86 27.30
CA THR A 120 13.91 -8.71 27.07
C THR A 120 14.37 -7.83 25.91
N MET A 121 15.59 -8.04 25.39
CA MET A 121 16.21 -7.16 24.40
C MET A 121 16.16 -5.68 24.81
N GLU A 122 16.49 -5.41 26.08
CA GLU A 122 16.49 -4.07 26.68
C GLU A 122 17.85 -3.70 27.24
N LEU A 123 18.35 -2.50 26.88
CA LEU A 123 19.72 -2.09 27.21
C LEU A 123 19.93 -1.91 28.72
N LYS A 124 18.94 -1.36 29.43
CA LYS A 124 18.97 -1.22 30.89
C LYS A 124 18.90 -2.56 31.61
N ALA A 125 18.15 -3.53 31.07
CA ALA A 125 18.12 -4.89 31.63
C ALA A 125 19.47 -5.60 31.44
N LEU A 126 20.14 -5.36 30.32
CA LEU A 126 21.48 -5.91 30.05
C LEU A 126 22.57 -5.27 30.93
N TYR A 127 22.40 -4.01 31.31
CA TYR A 127 23.33 -3.25 32.15
C TYR A 127 22.60 -2.51 33.29
N PRO A 128 22.14 -3.23 34.32
CA PRO A 128 21.31 -2.66 35.39
C PRO A 128 22.02 -1.54 36.16
N ASP A 129 23.33 -1.63 36.33
CA ASP A 129 24.15 -0.66 37.09
C ASP A 129 24.48 0.62 36.31
N ARG A 130 24.05 0.74 35.04
CA ARG A 130 24.33 1.91 34.20
C ARG A 130 23.10 2.80 34.05
N ASP A 131 23.24 4.06 34.41
CA ASP A 131 22.18 5.08 34.24
C ASP A 131 22.42 6.00 33.04
N THR A 132 23.55 5.87 32.36
CA THR A 132 23.90 6.68 31.18
C THR A 132 24.50 5.82 30.08
N PHE A 133 23.99 5.99 28.86
CA PHE A 133 24.46 5.33 27.65
C PHE A 133 24.79 6.35 26.56
N HIS A 134 25.77 6.03 25.72
CA HIS A 134 26.05 6.83 24.55
C HIS A 134 24.99 6.58 23.46
N LEU A 135 24.61 7.60 22.69
CA LEU A 135 23.62 7.48 21.61
C LEU A 135 23.92 6.28 20.67
N ASN A 136 25.17 6.14 20.23
CA ASN A 136 25.59 5.00 19.38
C ASN A 136 25.39 3.63 20.04
N GLU A 137 25.53 3.51 21.37
CA GLU A 137 25.24 2.25 22.07
C GLU A 137 23.75 1.90 21.96
N VAL A 138 22.88 2.89 22.19
CA VAL A 138 21.42 2.74 22.13
C VAL A 138 20.97 2.36 20.71
N ILE A 139 21.38 3.14 19.70
CA ILE A 139 21.00 2.90 18.30
C ILE A 139 21.55 1.55 17.79
N SER A 140 22.80 1.21 18.10
CA SER A 140 23.37 -0.08 17.67
C SER A 140 22.72 -1.28 18.36
N PHE A 141 22.34 -1.13 19.63
CA PHE A 141 21.63 -2.16 20.38
C PHE A 141 20.23 -2.40 19.81
N TYR A 142 19.42 -1.34 19.64
CA TYR A 142 18.07 -1.48 19.11
C TYR A 142 18.05 -1.94 17.66
N LYS A 143 19.03 -1.57 16.84
CA LYS A 143 19.19 -2.19 15.52
C LYS A 143 19.31 -3.72 15.61
N CYS A 144 20.11 -4.25 16.55
CA CYS A 144 20.25 -5.69 16.73
C CYS A 144 19.00 -6.34 17.33
N ALA A 145 18.30 -5.64 18.24
CA ALA A 145 17.03 -6.10 18.78
C ALA A 145 15.95 -6.20 17.69
N ILE A 146 15.87 -5.21 16.79
CA ILE A 146 14.96 -5.22 15.65
C ILE A 146 15.26 -6.40 14.74
N LEU A 147 16.53 -6.64 14.40
CA LEU A 147 16.92 -7.83 13.63
C LEU A 147 16.47 -9.15 14.29
N TYR A 148 16.55 -9.23 15.62
CA TYR A 148 16.06 -10.40 16.34
C TYR A 148 14.53 -10.53 16.23
N PHE A 149 13.79 -9.48 16.55
CA PHE A 149 12.33 -9.49 16.58
C PHE A 149 11.73 -9.75 15.19
N THR A 150 12.27 -9.14 14.14
CA THR A 150 11.84 -9.43 12.77
C THR A 150 12.17 -10.86 12.34
N ALA A 151 13.27 -11.46 12.83
CA ALA A 151 13.64 -12.83 12.50
C ALA A 151 12.75 -13.90 13.16
N ILE A 152 12.09 -13.56 14.27
CA ILE A 152 11.12 -14.43 14.95
C ILE A 152 9.67 -14.04 14.66
N ASP A 153 9.47 -13.18 13.65
CA ASP A 153 8.18 -12.66 13.18
C ASP A 153 7.38 -11.88 14.27
N ASP A 154 8.06 -11.30 15.27
CA ASP A 154 7.48 -10.41 16.29
C ASP A 154 7.62 -8.94 15.86
N ILE A 155 6.80 -8.54 14.88
CA ILE A 155 6.89 -7.21 14.25
C ILE A 155 6.54 -6.08 15.25
N GLU A 156 5.58 -6.31 16.16
CA GLU A 156 5.16 -5.32 17.15
C GLU A 156 6.34 -4.90 18.05
N GLN A 157 7.12 -5.87 18.56
CA GLN A 157 8.29 -5.53 19.36
C GLN A 157 9.36 -4.81 18.53
N ALA A 158 9.52 -5.13 17.25
CA ALA A 158 10.45 -4.45 16.35
C ALA A 158 10.05 -2.98 16.13
N GLU A 159 8.77 -2.70 15.87
CA GLU A 159 8.23 -1.34 15.68
C GLU A 159 8.41 -0.48 16.93
N ILE A 160 8.14 -1.03 18.12
CA ILE A 160 8.36 -0.35 19.39
C ILE A 160 9.82 0.13 19.54
N ARG A 161 10.80 -0.67 19.10
CA ARG A 161 12.23 -0.29 19.17
C ARG A 161 12.60 0.70 18.07
N HIS A 162 11.99 0.56 16.91
CA HIS A 162 12.15 1.50 15.81
C HIS A 162 11.64 2.89 16.18
N ASP A 163 10.50 3.00 16.86
CA ASP A 163 9.97 4.28 17.35
C ASP A 163 10.96 5.00 18.28
N ILE A 164 11.67 4.24 19.12
CA ILE A 164 12.75 4.79 19.96
C ILE A 164 13.89 5.31 19.08
N MET A 165 14.34 4.53 18.09
CA MET A 165 15.39 4.94 17.17
C MET A 165 15.00 6.21 16.37
N GLN A 166 13.75 6.28 15.88
CA GLN A 166 13.23 7.42 15.13
C GLN A 166 13.19 8.70 15.97
N LYS A 167 12.86 8.61 17.26
CA LYS A 167 12.88 9.76 18.18
C LYS A 167 14.29 10.24 18.50
N LEU A 168 15.26 9.32 18.57
CA LEU A 168 16.62 9.62 19.03
C LEU A 168 17.58 10.00 17.89
N ALA A 169 17.46 9.38 16.73
CA ALA A 169 18.38 9.52 15.61
C ALA A 169 17.69 9.26 14.25
N PRO A 170 16.67 10.07 13.88
CA PRO A 170 15.84 9.84 12.69
C PRO A 170 16.65 9.78 11.39
N ASP A 171 17.71 10.60 11.28
CA ASP A 171 18.53 10.69 10.07
C ASP A 171 19.72 9.72 10.05
N SER A 172 19.78 8.76 10.99
CA SER A 172 20.87 7.79 11.04
C SER A 172 20.68 6.65 10.07
N ALA A 173 21.76 6.23 9.40
CA ALA A 173 21.76 5.09 8.50
C ALA A 173 21.28 3.78 9.17
N ASP A 174 21.49 3.65 10.48
CA ASP A 174 21.02 2.51 11.28
C ASP A 174 19.51 2.52 11.49
N THR A 175 18.90 3.70 11.63
CA THR A 175 17.44 3.84 11.74
C THR A 175 16.78 3.55 10.40
N GLU A 176 17.30 4.12 9.30
CA GLU A 176 16.83 3.81 7.95
C GLU A 176 16.99 2.31 7.61
N PHE A 177 18.09 1.69 8.04
CA PHE A 177 18.27 0.24 7.91
C PHE A 177 17.18 -0.53 8.66
N ALA A 178 16.90 -0.15 9.91
CA ALA A 178 15.86 -0.78 10.71
C ALA A 178 14.47 -0.64 10.08
N SER A 179 14.11 0.54 9.55
CA SER A 179 12.85 0.75 8.83
C SER A 179 12.70 -0.21 7.66
N ARG A 180 13.77 -0.40 6.87
CA ARG A 180 13.76 -1.34 5.74
C ARG A 180 13.63 -2.80 6.17
N GLN A 181 14.22 -3.19 7.31
CA GLN A 181 14.08 -4.55 7.84
C GLN A 181 12.64 -4.83 8.30
N ILE A 182 12.02 -3.86 8.99
CA ILE A 182 10.62 -3.97 9.43
C ILE A 182 9.70 -4.05 8.21
N LEU A 183 9.86 -3.14 7.24
CA LEU A 183 9.05 -3.18 6.02
C LEU A 183 9.14 -4.54 5.31
N ALA A 184 10.34 -5.09 5.16
CA ALA A 184 10.52 -6.41 4.54
C ALA A 184 9.83 -7.55 5.34
N ALA A 185 9.93 -7.51 6.67
CA ALA A 185 9.26 -8.48 7.54
C ALA A 185 7.73 -8.36 7.46
N THR A 186 7.21 -7.13 7.50
CA THR A 186 5.78 -6.84 7.33
C THR A 186 5.27 -7.30 5.98
N MET A 187 5.97 -7.01 4.89
CA MET A 187 5.60 -7.48 3.54
C MET A 187 5.57 -9.01 3.47
N LYS A 188 6.56 -9.70 4.06
CA LYS A 188 6.59 -11.17 4.11
C LYS A 188 5.40 -11.73 4.91
N ALA A 189 5.08 -11.13 6.06
CA ALA A 189 3.94 -11.54 6.86
C ALA A 189 2.60 -11.30 6.13
N SER A 190 2.45 -10.15 5.47
CA SER A 190 1.29 -9.84 4.63
C SER A 190 1.14 -10.81 3.47
N GLN A 191 2.24 -11.15 2.80
CA GLN A 191 2.24 -12.15 1.73
C GLN A 191 1.79 -13.53 2.23
N ALA A 192 2.27 -13.96 3.39
CA ALA A 192 1.86 -15.23 3.98
C ALA A 192 0.37 -15.25 4.36
N ARG A 193 -0.17 -14.15 4.90
CA ARG A 193 -1.61 -14.01 5.17
C ARG A 193 -2.43 -14.06 3.89
N PHE A 194 -2.01 -13.33 2.86
CA PHE A 194 -2.65 -13.34 1.55
C PHE A 194 -2.67 -14.75 0.95
N GLU A 195 -1.54 -15.46 0.94
CA GLU A 195 -1.47 -16.83 0.43
C GLU A 195 -2.34 -17.84 1.18
N GLU A 196 -2.52 -17.66 2.49
CA GLU A 196 -3.42 -18.50 3.28
C GLU A 196 -4.88 -18.20 2.98
N GLU A 197 -5.25 -16.92 2.92
CA GLU A 197 -6.60 -16.48 2.57
C GLU A 197 -7.01 -16.96 1.18
N GLN A 198 -6.13 -16.89 0.19
CA GLN A 198 -6.41 -17.37 -1.16
C GLN A 198 -6.79 -18.86 -1.22
N LYS A 199 -6.44 -19.67 -0.21
CA LYS A 199 -6.84 -21.09 -0.14
C LYS A 199 -8.27 -21.28 0.32
N THR A 200 -8.79 -20.35 1.12
CA THR A 200 -10.14 -20.42 1.72
C THR A 200 -11.12 -19.46 1.06
N ARG A 201 -10.62 -18.51 0.27
CA ARG A 201 -11.41 -17.53 -0.46
C ARG A 201 -12.40 -18.22 -1.37
N ILE A 202 -13.66 -17.85 -1.23
CA ILE A 202 -14.76 -18.36 -2.04
C ILE A 202 -15.00 -17.36 -3.16
N SER A 203 -15.01 -17.85 -4.39
CA SER A 203 -15.43 -17.05 -5.55
C SER A 203 -16.48 -17.79 -6.33
N VAL A 204 -17.41 -17.04 -6.89
CA VAL A 204 -18.43 -17.59 -7.78
C VAL A 204 -17.81 -18.06 -9.10
N ILE A 205 -18.48 -19.00 -9.75
CA ILE A 205 -18.16 -19.44 -11.10
C ILE A 205 -18.96 -18.57 -12.07
N THR A 206 -18.26 -17.69 -12.79
CA THR A 206 -18.84 -16.85 -13.84
C THR A 206 -18.98 -17.64 -15.14
N LYS A 207 -19.96 -17.25 -15.97
CA LYS A 207 -20.13 -17.81 -17.32
C LYS A 207 -19.17 -17.13 -18.29
N SER A 208 -18.72 -17.82 -19.33
CA SER A 208 -17.99 -17.17 -20.44
C SER A 208 -18.92 -16.32 -21.31
N GLN A 209 -18.38 -15.27 -21.93
CA GLN A 209 -19.16 -14.40 -22.81
C GLN A 209 -19.74 -15.14 -24.02
N GLU A 210 -21.03 -14.93 -24.30
CA GLU A 210 -21.65 -15.43 -25.53
C GLU A 210 -21.16 -14.61 -26.73
N ILE A 211 -20.72 -15.29 -27.79
CA ILE A 211 -20.24 -14.66 -29.03
C ILE A 211 -21.27 -14.86 -30.14
N LYS A 212 -21.85 -13.76 -30.63
CA LYS A 212 -22.74 -13.72 -31.80
C LYS A 212 -22.00 -13.14 -33.00
N ASN A 213 -22.30 -13.64 -34.21
CA ASN A 213 -21.69 -13.16 -35.46
C ASN A 213 -22.51 -12.02 -36.09
N LEU A 214 -22.64 -10.92 -35.35
CA LEU A 214 -23.32 -9.70 -35.79
C LEU A 214 -22.27 -8.61 -36.04
N LYS A 215 -22.33 -7.96 -37.21
CA LYS A 215 -21.36 -6.93 -37.62
C LYS A 215 -21.97 -5.55 -37.76
N ASN A 216 -23.24 -5.48 -38.16
CA ASN A 216 -23.89 -4.22 -38.47
C ASN A 216 -24.44 -3.60 -37.20
N ALA A 217 -24.19 -2.30 -37.02
CA ALA A 217 -24.80 -1.51 -35.96
C ALA A 217 -26.34 -1.50 -36.09
N PRO A 218 -27.06 -1.36 -34.97
CA PRO A 218 -28.51 -1.17 -35.00
C PRO A 218 -28.89 0.17 -35.64
N ASN A 219 -30.16 0.30 -36.03
CA ASN A 219 -30.70 1.58 -36.50
C ASN A 219 -31.31 2.31 -35.31
N PHE A 220 -30.86 3.55 -35.07
CA PHE A 220 -31.38 4.43 -34.03
C PHE A 220 -32.52 5.31 -34.54
N ASN A 221 -33.37 5.76 -33.63
CA ASN A 221 -34.39 6.77 -33.92
C ASN A 221 -33.75 8.15 -34.16
N HIS A 222 -32.64 8.44 -33.48
CA HIS A 222 -31.89 9.70 -33.58
C HIS A 222 -30.47 9.50 -34.09
N GLU A 223 -30.05 10.29 -35.08
CA GLU A 223 -28.70 10.20 -35.68
C GLU A 223 -27.60 10.59 -34.69
N GLU A 224 -27.92 11.41 -33.69
CA GLU A 224 -26.98 11.85 -32.65
C GLU A 224 -26.44 10.68 -31.79
N ILE A 225 -27.14 9.55 -31.75
CA ILE A 225 -26.71 8.36 -30.99
C ILE A 225 -25.48 7.72 -31.63
N GLU A 226 -25.27 7.91 -32.93
CA GLU A 226 -24.05 7.48 -33.61
C GLU A 226 -22.80 8.17 -33.04
N TRP A 227 -22.94 9.32 -32.38
CA TRP A 227 -21.82 9.98 -31.73
C TRP A 227 -21.24 9.15 -30.59
N LEU A 228 -22.03 8.32 -29.91
CA LEU A 228 -21.53 7.47 -28.83
C LEU A 228 -20.51 6.44 -29.35
N TYR A 229 -20.63 6.03 -30.61
CA TYR A 229 -19.75 5.05 -31.27
C TYR A 229 -18.53 5.67 -31.97
N ASN A 230 -18.41 7.00 -31.94
CA ASN A 230 -17.38 7.73 -32.69
C ASN A 230 -16.71 8.81 -31.85
N HIS A 231 -16.78 8.69 -30.52
CA HIS A 231 -16.06 9.52 -29.56
C HIS A 231 -15.49 8.65 -28.46
N GLY A 232 -14.32 9.04 -27.95
CA GLY A 232 -13.81 8.53 -26.68
C GLY A 232 -14.60 9.07 -25.50
N LEU A 233 -14.06 8.94 -24.29
CA LEU A 233 -14.72 9.35 -23.04
C LEU A 233 -15.25 10.80 -23.02
N TYR A 234 -14.75 11.68 -23.89
CA TYR A 234 -15.22 13.05 -24.05
C TYR A 234 -16.00 13.29 -25.36
N ILE A 235 -17.33 13.44 -25.25
CA ILE A 235 -18.21 13.79 -26.40
C ILE A 235 -18.33 15.31 -26.61
N GLY A 236 -18.04 16.10 -25.57
CA GLY A 236 -18.18 17.56 -25.57
C GLY A 236 -19.58 18.05 -25.19
N GLU A 237 -19.62 19.16 -24.44
CA GLU A 237 -20.85 19.70 -23.83
C GLU A 237 -21.95 20.03 -24.86
N GLU A 238 -21.59 20.59 -26.02
CA GLU A 238 -22.56 20.93 -27.07
C GLU A 238 -23.31 19.69 -27.58
N LYS A 239 -22.58 18.59 -27.84
CA LYS A 239 -23.17 17.34 -28.31
C LYS A 239 -23.99 16.66 -27.23
N LEU A 240 -23.51 16.66 -25.99
CA LEU A 240 -24.26 16.14 -24.84
C LEU A 240 -25.59 16.88 -24.65
N ASN A 241 -25.56 18.22 -24.67
CA ASN A 241 -26.77 19.04 -24.57
C ASN A 241 -27.74 18.77 -25.72
N LYS A 242 -27.23 18.53 -26.94
CA LYS A 242 -28.07 18.15 -28.08
C LYS A 242 -28.73 16.79 -27.85
N ILE A 243 -27.98 15.78 -27.42
CA ILE A 243 -28.53 14.44 -27.10
C ILE A 243 -29.61 14.56 -26.02
N LEU A 244 -29.32 15.26 -24.92
CA LEU A 244 -30.26 15.43 -23.80
C LEU A 244 -31.51 16.26 -24.17
N SER A 245 -31.48 16.99 -25.28
CA SER A 245 -32.64 17.74 -25.80
C SER A 245 -33.58 16.92 -26.69
N LEU A 246 -33.20 15.68 -27.04
CA LEU A 246 -34.03 14.78 -27.85
C LEU A 246 -35.28 14.32 -27.08
N PRO A 247 -36.35 13.87 -27.78
CA PRO A 247 -37.53 13.30 -27.13
C PRO A 247 -37.17 12.14 -26.20
N LYS A 248 -37.51 12.27 -24.90
CA LYS A 248 -37.08 11.38 -23.82
C LYS A 248 -37.33 9.90 -24.12
N ASP A 249 -38.55 9.53 -24.50
CA ASP A 249 -38.92 8.11 -24.68
C ASP A 249 -38.13 7.44 -25.81
N THR A 250 -37.95 8.12 -26.95
CA THR A 250 -37.19 7.56 -28.08
C THR A 250 -35.69 7.63 -27.86
N LEU A 251 -35.20 8.61 -27.09
CA LEU A 251 -33.81 8.64 -26.62
C LEU A 251 -33.51 7.47 -25.68
N ILE A 252 -34.36 7.20 -24.70
CA ILE A 252 -34.20 6.06 -23.79
C ILE A 252 -34.18 4.75 -24.58
N ASN A 253 -35.12 4.54 -25.51
CA ASN A 253 -35.13 3.35 -26.37
C ASN A 253 -33.83 3.19 -27.18
N ASP A 254 -33.28 4.29 -27.72
CA ASP A 254 -32.02 4.23 -28.45
C ASP A 254 -30.85 3.88 -27.53
N LEU A 255 -30.79 4.44 -26.32
CA LEU A 255 -29.74 4.15 -25.34
C LEU A 255 -29.80 2.70 -24.84
N GLU A 256 -31.00 2.15 -24.62
CA GLU A 256 -31.18 0.72 -24.34
C GLU A 256 -30.70 -0.15 -25.50
N LEU A 257 -30.97 0.28 -26.73
CA LEU A 257 -30.48 -0.42 -27.92
C LEU A 257 -28.95 -0.40 -28.00
N VAL A 258 -28.29 0.66 -27.52
CA VAL A 258 -26.82 0.70 -27.37
C VAL A 258 -26.33 -0.33 -26.33
N LEU A 259 -27.00 -0.46 -25.18
CA LEU A 259 -26.68 -1.49 -24.17
C LEU A 259 -26.87 -2.91 -24.71
N LEU A 260 -27.95 -3.15 -25.46
CA LEU A 260 -28.19 -4.47 -26.06
C LEU A 260 -27.20 -4.76 -27.18
N ASP A 261 -26.75 -3.73 -27.90
CA ASP A 261 -25.78 -3.85 -28.97
C ASP A 261 -24.37 -4.19 -28.47
N SER A 262 -23.92 -3.65 -27.32
CA SER A 262 -22.63 -4.05 -26.74
C SER A 262 -22.58 -5.55 -26.46
N ILE A 263 -23.70 -6.14 -26.02
CA ILE A 263 -23.86 -7.59 -25.81
C ILE A 263 -23.94 -8.31 -27.15
N ALA A 264 -24.81 -7.87 -28.06
CA ALA A 264 -25.08 -8.54 -29.32
C ALA A 264 -23.88 -8.54 -30.27
N ARG A 265 -23.08 -7.46 -30.29
CA ARG A 265 -21.89 -7.29 -31.12
C ARG A 265 -20.58 -7.43 -30.33
N TYR A 266 -20.60 -7.98 -29.11
CA TYR A 266 -19.38 -8.25 -28.34
C TYR A 266 -18.31 -8.96 -29.18
N GLY A 267 -18.69 -10.00 -29.94
CA GLY A 267 -17.78 -10.73 -30.81
C GLY A 267 -17.09 -9.86 -31.88
N TYR A 268 -17.81 -8.88 -32.43
CA TYR A 268 -17.26 -7.95 -33.40
C TYR A 268 -16.23 -7.00 -32.77
N PHE A 269 -16.58 -6.37 -31.64
CA PHE A 269 -15.66 -5.45 -30.95
C PHE A 269 -14.46 -6.16 -30.32
N LYS A 270 -14.64 -7.40 -29.85
CA LYS A 270 -13.54 -8.26 -29.41
C LYS A 270 -12.55 -8.52 -30.54
N SER A 271 -13.04 -8.89 -31.74
CA SER A 271 -12.15 -9.10 -32.89
C SER A 271 -11.45 -7.79 -33.31
N LEU A 272 -12.15 -6.66 -33.25
CA LEU A 272 -11.53 -5.35 -33.53
C LEU A 272 -10.39 -5.05 -32.54
N PHE A 273 -10.62 -5.30 -31.26
CA PHE A 273 -9.61 -5.15 -30.21
C PHE A 273 -8.42 -6.11 -30.40
N GLU A 274 -8.66 -7.37 -30.73
CA GLU A 274 -7.61 -8.35 -30.99
C GLU A 274 -6.76 -8.01 -32.22
N GLU A 275 -7.36 -7.38 -33.24
CA GLU A 275 -6.68 -6.97 -34.47
C GLU A 275 -5.93 -5.65 -34.33
N ASN A 276 -6.53 -4.65 -33.68
CA ASN A 276 -6.05 -3.26 -33.69
C ASN A 276 -5.62 -2.73 -32.31
N GLY A 277 -5.93 -3.46 -31.23
CA GLY A 277 -5.86 -2.95 -29.86
C GLY A 277 -7.08 -2.10 -29.49
N TRP A 278 -7.01 -1.46 -28.32
CA TRP A 278 -8.07 -0.55 -27.84
C TRP A 278 -8.20 0.68 -28.74
N GLU A 279 -9.36 0.85 -29.35
CA GLU A 279 -9.73 2.03 -30.12
C GLU A 279 -10.59 2.97 -29.28
N GLU A 280 -9.94 3.91 -28.61
CA GLU A 280 -10.58 4.87 -27.68
C GLU A 280 -11.84 5.51 -28.26
N GLU A 281 -11.79 5.95 -29.53
CA GLU A 281 -12.88 6.70 -30.16
C GLU A 281 -14.11 5.85 -30.53
N SER A 282 -14.04 4.51 -30.46
CA SER A 282 -15.11 3.63 -30.95
C SER A 282 -15.62 2.63 -29.93
N MET A 283 -14.97 2.55 -28.75
CA MET A 283 -15.22 1.49 -27.76
C MET A 283 -15.80 1.99 -26.42
N ASN A 284 -15.98 3.30 -26.25
CA ASN A 284 -16.54 3.91 -25.04
C ASN A 284 -18.08 4.07 -25.02
N PHE A 285 -18.76 3.64 -26.09
CA PHE A 285 -20.20 3.84 -26.28
C PHE A 285 -21.05 3.27 -25.13
N LEU A 286 -20.62 2.16 -24.51
CA LEU A 286 -21.33 1.54 -23.38
C LEU A 286 -21.33 2.47 -22.15
N VAL A 287 -20.17 3.01 -21.79
CA VAL A 287 -20.02 3.94 -20.66
C VAL A 287 -20.90 5.16 -20.89
N HIS A 288 -20.89 5.70 -22.10
CA HIS A 288 -21.74 6.84 -22.46
C HIS A 288 -23.24 6.56 -22.29
N ALA A 289 -23.70 5.41 -22.78
CA ALA A 289 -25.10 5.04 -22.70
C ALA A 289 -25.59 4.91 -21.25
N ILE A 290 -24.79 4.24 -20.39
CA ILE A 290 -25.11 4.07 -18.97
C ILE A 290 -25.19 5.44 -18.28
N TYR A 291 -24.25 6.35 -18.52
CA TYR A 291 -24.27 7.69 -17.93
C TYR A 291 -25.46 8.54 -18.39
N LEU A 292 -25.81 8.50 -19.68
CA LEU A 292 -26.98 9.22 -20.21
C LEU A 292 -28.28 8.69 -19.61
N LEU A 293 -28.42 7.37 -19.47
CA LEU A 293 -29.58 6.76 -18.80
C LEU A 293 -29.68 7.22 -17.34
N GLY A 294 -28.55 7.33 -16.65
CA GLY A 294 -28.46 7.89 -15.30
C GLY A 294 -28.93 9.34 -15.24
N GLU A 295 -28.45 10.18 -16.17
CA GLU A 295 -28.82 11.59 -16.23
C GLU A 295 -30.31 11.80 -16.54
N LEU A 296 -30.90 10.91 -17.34
CA LEU A 296 -32.32 10.90 -17.65
C LEU A 296 -33.20 10.31 -16.54
N GLN A 297 -32.58 9.71 -15.50
CA GLN A 297 -33.23 8.94 -14.45
C GLN A 297 -34.20 7.91 -15.04
N ALA A 298 -33.70 7.12 -16.00
CA ALA A 298 -34.48 6.19 -16.79
C ALA A 298 -34.80 4.91 -16.00
N THR A 299 -35.70 5.00 -15.01
CA THR A 299 -36.04 3.88 -14.10
C THR A 299 -36.52 2.62 -14.82
N ASP A 300 -37.19 2.77 -15.97
CA ASP A 300 -37.76 1.66 -16.72
C ASP A 300 -36.70 0.81 -17.46
N THR A 301 -35.44 1.25 -17.50
CA THR A 301 -34.33 0.53 -18.16
C THR A 301 -33.51 -0.34 -17.22
N LEU A 302 -33.97 -0.52 -15.98
CA LEU A 302 -33.21 -1.21 -14.95
C LEU A 302 -32.90 -2.67 -15.34
N GLU A 303 -33.85 -3.36 -15.98
CA GLU A 303 -33.66 -4.73 -16.48
C GLU A 303 -32.53 -4.79 -17.52
N THR A 304 -32.51 -3.87 -18.50
CA THR A 304 -31.47 -3.79 -19.53
C THR A 304 -30.08 -3.50 -18.93
N ILE A 305 -30.02 -2.70 -17.88
CA ILE A 305 -28.78 -2.45 -17.15
C ILE A 305 -28.31 -3.69 -16.40
N PHE A 306 -29.22 -4.42 -15.75
CA PHE A 306 -28.90 -5.68 -15.11
C PHE A 306 -28.49 -6.75 -16.12
N ASP A 307 -29.02 -6.76 -17.34
CA ASP A 307 -28.51 -7.60 -18.42
C ASP A 307 -27.04 -7.29 -18.74
N VAL A 308 -26.66 -6.01 -18.82
CA VAL A 308 -25.26 -5.59 -18.99
C VAL A 308 -24.40 -6.02 -17.81
N LEU A 309 -24.84 -5.78 -16.58
CA LEU A 309 -24.12 -6.17 -15.35
C LEU A 309 -24.15 -7.68 -15.09
N SER A 310 -24.90 -8.45 -15.87
CA SER A 310 -24.93 -9.92 -15.84
C SER A 310 -24.09 -10.56 -16.94
N GLN A 311 -23.32 -9.78 -17.69
CA GLN A 311 -22.34 -10.30 -18.63
C GLN A 311 -21.09 -10.82 -17.91
N SER A 312 -20.17 -11.41 -18.67
CA SER A 312 -18.99 -12.06 -18.09
C SER A 312 -17.84 -11.09 -17.81
N ASP A 313 -16.84 -11.58 -17.10
CA ASP A 313 -15.59 -10.87 -16.85
C ASP A 313 -14.92 -10.44 -18.16
N GLU A 314 -14.95 -11.28 -19.20
CA GLU A 314 -14.37 -10.92 -20.51
C GLU A 314 -15.13 -9.81 -21.24
N TYR A 315 -16.39 -9.58 -20.89
CA TYR A 315 -17.18 -8.46 -21.39
C TYR A 315 -16.86 -7.19 -20.62
N PHE A 316 -16.73 -7.28 -19.29
CA PHE A 316 -16.34 -6.14 -18.46
C PHE A 316 -14.92 -5.68 -18.78
N ASP A 317 -13.96 -6.59 -18.93
CA ASP A 317 -12.58 -6.29 -19.32
C ASP A 317 -12.51 -5.50 -20.63
N LEU A 318 -13.41 -5.79 -21.57
CA LEU A 318 -13.46 -5.08 -22.84
C LEU A 318 -14.04 -3.68 -22.67
N TYR A 319 -15.23 -3.54 -22.08
CA TYR A 319 -15.97 -2.26 -22.18
C TYR A 319 -15.88 -1.36 -20.95
N LEU A 320 -15.77 -1.93 -19.76
CA LEU A 320 -15.87 -1.18 -18.51
C LEU A 320 -14.54 -1.13 -17.77
N GLY A 321 -13.82 -2.24 -17.63
CA GLY A 321 -12.58 -2.32 -16.86
C GLY A 321 -12.69 -1.58 -15.53
N ASP A 322 -11.79 -0.63 -15.30
CA ASP A 322 -11.75 0.19 -14.09
C ASP A 322 -12.99 1.10 -13.89
N PHE A 323 -13.79 1.38 -14.94
CA PHE A 323 -15.05 2.13 -14.78
C PHE A 323 -16.06 1.39 -13.92
N LEU A 324 -16.08 0.05 -13.99
CA LEU A 324 -17.03 -0.77 -13.26
C LEU A 324 -16.96 -0.47 -11.75
N THR A 325 -15.75 -0.34 -11.21
CA THR A 325 -15.53 -0.11 -9.77
C THR A 325 -15.46 1.37 -9.39
N SER A 326 -15.14 2.27 -10.32
CA SER A 326 -14.92 3.70 -10.01
C SER A 326 -16.11 4.61 -10.29
N ALA A 327 -16.96 4.24 -11.26
CA ALA A 327 -17.85 5.18 -11.93
C ALA A 327 -19.31 4.70 -12.05
N ILE A 328 -19.53 3.40 -12.28
CA ILE A 328 -20.86 2.87 -12.60
C ILE A 328 -21.84 2.95 -11.41
N TRP A 329 -21.36 3.01 -10.17
CA TRP A 329 -22.23 3.15 -8.99
C TRP A 329 -23.17 4.37 -9.07
N GLU A 330 -22.76 5.48 -9.69
CA GLU A 330 -23.56 6.71 -9.73
C GLU A 330 -24.75 6.62 -10.70
N PRO A 331 -24.60 6.17 -11.96
CA PRO A 331 -25.75 5.85 -12.80
C PRO A 331 -26.71 4.85 -12.15
N ILE A 332 -26.20 3.80 -11.50
CA ILE A 332 -27.04 2.84 -10.75
C ILE A 332 -27.79 3.54 -9.63
N TYR A 333 -27.13 4.40 -8.85
CA TYR A 333 -27.79 5.24 -7.86
C TYR A 333 -28.90 6.09 -8.49
N LYS A 334 -28.66 6.76 -9.61
CA LYS A 334 -29.67 7.64 -10.24
C LYS A 334 -30.89 6.87 -10.77
N ILE A 335 -30.73 5.60 -11.14
CA ILE A 335 -31.76 4.77 -11.78
C ILE A 335 -32.50 3.89 -10.77
N ALA A 336 -31.77 3.23 -9.88
CA ALA A 336 -32.29 2.11 -9.09
C ALA A 336 -32.78 2.48 -7.69
N ILE A 337 -32.54 3.70 -7.19
CA ILE A 337 -32.85 4.10 -5.80
C ILE A 337 -34.33 3.95 -5.39
N ASN A 338 -35.26 3.83 -6.34
CA ASN A 338 -36.69 3.65 -6.06
C ASN A 338 -37.17 2.19 -6.16
N ASP A 339 -36.31 1.26 -6.59
CA ASP A 339 -36.64 -0.16 -6.74
C ASP A 339 -35.57 -1.05 -6.06
N LEU A 340 -35.56 -1.02 -4.74
CA LEU A 340 -34.57 -1.77 -3.96
C LEU A 340 -34.81 -3.29 -4.03
N GLU A 341 -36.02 -3.73 -4.33
CA GLU A 341 -36.32 -5.16 -4.50
C GLU A 341 -35.67 -5.70 -5.77
N ALA A 342 -35.72 -4.96 -6.89
CA ALA A 342 -34.98 -5.35 -8.09
C ALA A 342 -33.46 -5.43 -7.84
N CYS A 343 -32.88 -4.46 -7.11
CA CYS A 343 -31.48 -4.53 -6.67
C CYS A 343 -31.19 -5.78 -5.83
N LYS A 344 -32.13 -6.19 -4.98
CA LYS A 344 -32.00 -7.36 -4.12
C LYS A 344 -32.03 -8.65 -4.95
N GLU A 345 -32.97 -8.77 -5.87
CA GLU A 345 -33.07 -9.90 -6.80
C GLU A 345 -31.80 -10.05 -7.65
N PHE A 346 -31.21 -8.93 -8.08
CA PHE A 346 -29.93 -8.94 -8.76
C PHE A 346 -28.82 -9.55 -7.88
N MET A 347 -28.72 -9.15 -6.61
CA MET A 347 -27.74 -9.74 -5.67
C MET A 347 -27.90 -11.25 -5.49
N TYR A 348 -29.13 -11.76 -5.63
CA TYR A 348 -29.46 -13.19 -5.48
C TYR A 348 -29.16 -14.02 -6.72
N THR A 349 -28.81 -13.39 -7.83
CA THR A 349 -28.56 -14.08 -9.10
C THR A 349 -27.23 -14.86 -9.03
N PRO A 350 -27.22 -16.18 -9.29
CA PRO A 350 -26.01 -17.00 -9.27
C PRO A 350 -24.99 -16.62 -10.35
N GLY A 351 -23.70 -16.74 -10.01
CA GLY A 351 -22.60 -16.63 -10.98
C GLY A 351 -22.35 -15.24 -11.56
N LEU A 352 -22.83 -14.19 -10.87
CA LEU A 352 -22.53 -12.81 -11.24
C LEU A 352 -21.13 -12.40 -10.79
N ASP A 353 -20.43 -11.63 -11.61
CA ASP A 353 -19.14 -11.05 -11.26
C ASP A 353 -19.18 -10.28 -9.92
N THR A 354 -18.04 -10.32 -9.23
CA THR A 354 -17.84 -9.64 -7.95
C THR A 354 -18.10 -8.14 -8.07
N TYR A 355 -17.48 -7.49 -9.05
CA TYR A 355 -17.51 -6.03 -9.22
C TYR A 355 -18.84 -5.54 -9.77
N ALA A 356 -19.52 -6.34 -10.59
CA ALA A 356 -20.91 -6.06 -10.98
C ALA A 356 -21.84 -5.92 -9.76
N ARG A 357 -21.75 -6.84 -8.78
CA ARG A 357 -22.54 -6.75 -7.53
C ARG A 357 -22.15 -5.57 -6.66
N ILE A 358 -20.87 -5.25 -6.58
CA ILE A 358 -20.38 -4.12 -5.78
C ILE A 358 -20.97 -2.79 -6.25
N THR A 359 -21.26 -2.63 -7.55
CA THR A 359 -21.93 -1.41 -8.04
C THR A 359 -23.28 -1.15 -7.37
N ILE A 360 -24.03 -2.21 -7.05
CA ILE A 360 -25.30 -2.13 -6.32
C ILE A 360 -25.02 -1.74 -4.86
N LEU A 361 -24.09 -2.40 -4.20
CA LEU A 361 -23.74 -2.12 -2.80
C LEU A 361 -23.30 -0.66 -2.60
N ASP A 362 -22.43 -0.16 -3.48
CA ASP A 362 -21.96 1.23 -3.47
C ASP A 362 -23.11 2.21 -3.73
N ALA A 363 -24.04 1.90 -4.64
CA ALA A 363 -25.20 2.75 -4.86
C ALA A 363 -26.11 2.83 -3.62
N LEU A 364 -26.34 1.71 -2.91
CA LEU A 364 -27.14 1.70 -1.68
C LEU A 364 -26.43 2.38 -0.50
N GLU A 365 -25.12 2.22 -0.39
CA GLU A 365 -24.31 2.96 0.59
C GLU A 365 -24.52 4.46 0.41
N GLN A 366 -24.37 4.94 -0.83
CA GLN A 366 -24.55 6.36 -1.15
C GLN A 366 -26.00 6.81 -0.97
N LEU A 367 -26.99 5.94 -1.18
CA LEU A 367 -28.40 6.23 -0.84
C LEU A 367 -28.56 6.53 0.64
N ALA A 368 -28.04 5.70 1.54
CA ALA A 368 -28.13 5.93 2.98
C ALA A 368 -27.36 7.18 3.44
N LEU A 369 -26.21 7.47 2.80
CA LEU A 369 -25.37 8.63 3.15
C LEU A 369 -25.95 9.97 2.66
N HIS A 370 -26.55 10.00 1.47
CA HIS A 370 -27.19 11.22 0.93
C HIS A 370 -28.62 11.41 1.44
N HIS A 371 -29.32 10.33 1.77
CA HIS A 371 -30.72 10.32 2.25
C HIS A 371 -30.82 9.64 3.61
N HIS A 372 -30.42 10.36 4.67
CA HIS A 372 -30.43 9.82 6.04
C HIS A 372 -31.79 9.29 6.48
N GLU A 373 -32.90 9.82 5.97
CA GLU A 373 -34.26 9.34 6.23
C GLU A 373 -34.54 7.93 5.68
N ARG A 374 -33.73 7.47 4.71
CA ARG A 374 -33.82 6.14 4.10
C ARG A 374 -32.77 5.16 4.63
N ARG A 375 -31.94 5.56 5.60
CA ARG A 375 -30.90 4.70 6.18
C ARG A 375 -31.47 3.38 6.71
N ASP A 376 -32.58 3.41 7.44
CA ASP A 376 -33.19 2.21 8.03
C ASP A 376 -33.74 1.24 6.96
N GLU A 377 -34.24 1.77 5.85
CA GLU A 377 -34.66 0.99 4.68
C GLU A 377 -33.46 0.26 4.06
N VAL A 378 -32.36 0.99 3.87
CA VAL A 378 -31.10 0.43 3.33
C VAL A 378 -30.49 -0.61 4.30
N LEU A 379 -30.51 -0.38 5.60
CA LEU A 379 -30.05 -1.38 6.58
C LEU A 379 -30.89 -2.65 6.55
N SER A 380 -32.21 -2.53 6.40
CA SER A 380 -33.08 -3.69 6.21
C SER A 380 -32.71 -4.44 4.94
N TRP A 381 -32.40 -3.73 3.86
CA TRP A 381 -31.95 -4.34 2.61
C TRP A 381 -30.62 -5.09 2.78
N PHE A 382 -29.61 -4.48 3.42
CA PHE A 382 -28.33 -5.14 3.70
C PHE A 382 -28.52 -6.37 4.58
N LYS A 383 -29.40 -6.30 5.58
CA LYS A 383 -29.75 -7.44 6.43
C LYS A 383 -30.32 -8.60 5.62
N ASP A 384 -31.24 -8.34 4.70
CA ASP A 384 -31.82 -9.38 3.85
C ASP A 384 -30.76 -10.03 2.95
N VAL A 385 -29.82 -9.25 2.42
CA VAL A 385 -28.71 -9.76 1.61
C VAL A 385 -27.72 -10.58 2.43
N ILE A 386 -27.36 -10.12 3.63
CA ILE A 386 -26.50 -10.89 4.56
C ILE A 386 -27.20 -12.20 4.94
N GLN A 387 -28.49 -12.15 5.28
CA GLN A 387 -29.26 -13.32 5.65
C GLN A 387 -29.34 -14.33 4.50
N PHE A 388 -29.53 -13.85 3.27
CA PHE A 388 -29.46 -14.69 2.08
C PHE A 388 -28.12 -15.43 1.98
N PHE A 389 -26.98 -14.75 2.08
CA PHE A 389 -25.66 -15.42 2.06
C PHE A 389 -25.49 -16.39 3.25
N LEU A 390 -26.03 -16.05 4.42
CA LEU A 390 -26.04 -16.93 5.60
C LEU A 390 -26.90 -18.19 5.42
N ASP A 391 -27.92 -18.14 4.59
CA ASP A 391 -28.81 -19.27 4.28
C ASP A 391 -28.36 -20.07 3.05
N SER A 392 -27.52 -19.49 2.19
CA SER A 392 -26.98 -20.16 1.00
C SER A 392 -25.87 -21.17 1.30
N SER A 393 -25.77 -22.13 0.38
CA SER A 393 -24.68 -23.10 0.23
C SER A 393 -23.71 -22.69 -0.89
N LEU A 394 -22.56 -23.35 -0.99
CA LEU A 394 -21.58 -23.05 -2.04
C LEU A 394 -22.10 -23.50 -3.42
N GLU A 395 -22.92 -24.55 -3.46
CA GLU A 395 -23.53 -25.10 -4.66
C GLU A 395 -24.52 -24.13 -5.34
N ASP A 396 -25.07 -23.17 -4.57
CA ASP A 396 -25.96 -22.14 -5.09
C ASP A 396 -25.21 -21.13 -5.98
N ASN A 397 -23.87 -21.12 -5.95
CA ASN A 397 -23.02 -20.24 -6.74
C ASN A 397 -23.31 -18.74 -6.56
N VAL A 398 -23.69 -18.35 -5.34
CA VAL A 398 -23.99 -16.95 -4.97
C VAL A 398 -23.02 -16.37 -3.96
N ILE A 399 -22.30 -17.20 -3.22
CA ILE A 399 -21.35 -16.76 -2.19
C ILE A 399 -20.04 -16.35 -2.86
N ASP A 400 -19.64 -15.10 -2.64
CA ASP A 400 -18.32 -14.58 -2.99
C ASP A 400 -17.75 -13.84 -1.77
N SER A 401 -16.53 -14.22 -1.35
CA SER A 401 -15.92 -13.68 -0.14
C SER A 401 -15.55 -12.21 -0.23
N ASP A 402 -15.27 -11.70 -1.44
CA ASP A 402 -14.93 -10.30 -1.65
C ASP A 402 -16.19 -9.43 -1.68
N VAL A 403 -17.27 -9.91 -2.29
CA VAL A 403 -18.58 -9.22 -2.23
C VAL A 403 -19.02 -9.06 -0.79
N ILE A 404 -18.90 -10.12 0.03
CA ILE A 404 -19.29 -10.08 1.45
C ILE A 404 -18.38 -9.13 2.24
N ALA A 405 -17.06 -9.15 1.99
CA ALA A 405 -16.14 -8.25 2.68
C ALA A 405 -16.40 -6.77 2.33
N LEU A 406 -16.67 -6.46 1.06
CA LEU A 406 -16.97 -5.09 0.62
C LEU A 406 -18.34 -4.63 1.12
N LEU A 407 -19.34 -5.52 1.16
CA LEU A 407 -20.62 -5.26 1.81
C LEU A 407 -20.41 -4.83 3.26
N ILE A 408 -19.54 -5.51 4.02
CA ILE A 408 -19.21 -5.14 5.40
C ILE A 408 -18.60 -3.74 5.46
N CYS A 409 -17.70 -3.39 4.52
CA CYS A 409 -17.15 -2.03 4.43
C CYS A 409 -18.26 -0.98 4.19
N ASN A 410 -19.20 -1.23 3.27
CA ASN A 410 -20.32 -0.32 3.03
C ASN A 410 -21.20 -0.17 4.30
N VAL A 411 -21.46 -1.28 5.02
CA VAL A 411 -22.23 -1.25 6.28
C VAL A 411 -21.50 -0.46 7.38
N ILE A 412 -20.17 -0.57 7.47
CA ILE A 412 -19.36 0.26 8.38
C ILE A 412 -19.49 1.74 8.02
N ASP A 413 -19.39 2.08 6.74
CA ASP A 413 -19.40 3.47 6.26
C ASP A 413 -20.75 4.18 6.51
N ILE A 414 -21.85 3.43 6.62
CA ILE A 414 -23.19 3.95 7.00
C ILE A 414 -23.53 3.82 8.49
N ASP A 415 -22.53 3.49 9.33
CA ASP A 415 -22.66 3.28 10.78
C ASP A 415 -23.68 2.19 11.14
N GLY A 416 -23.76 1.11 10.36
CA GLY A 416 -24.76 0.03 10.47
C GLY A 416 -24.53 -0.95 11.62
N VAL A 417 -24.31 -0.45 12.83
CA VAL A 417 -24.04 -1.24 14.06
C VAL A 417 -25.10 -2.30 14.37
N GLU A 418 -26.31 -2.11 13.86
CA GLU A 418 -27.45 -3.02 14.01
C GLU A 418 -27.20 -4.39 13.36
N LEU A 419 -26.30 -4.47 12.37
CA LEU A 419 -26.00 -5.69 11.62
C LEU A 419 -24.76 -6.45 12.13
N VAL A 420 -24.11 -5.96 13.19
CA VAL A 420 -22.94 -6.60 13.81
C VAL A 420 -23.16 -8.08 14.17
N PRO A 421 -24.33 -8.51 14.70
CA PRO A 421 -24.58 -9.93 14.99
C PRO A 421 -24.58 -10.83 13.75
N GLU A 422 -25.17 -10.38 12.65
CA GLU A 422 -25.22 -11.09 11.37
C GLU A 422 -23.83 -11.09 10.70
N ILE A 423 -23.11 -9.96 10.73
CA ILE A 423 -21.73 -9.87 10.23
C ILE A 423 -20.82 -10.85 10.98
N LYS A 424 -20.96 -10.97 12.30
CA LYS A 424 -20.19 -11.95 13.09
C LYS A 424 -20.39 -13.38 12.58
N GLN A 425 -21.61 -13.74 12.19
CA GLN A 425 -21.92 -15.08 11.68
C GLN A 425 -21.24 -15.33 10.33
N LEU A 426 -21.10 -14.31 9.47
CA LEU A 426 -20.35 -14.44 8.21
C LEU A 426 -18.87 -14.80 8.48
N PHE A 427 -18.23 -14.16 9.47
CA PHE A 427 -16.88 -14.50 9.92
C PHE A 427 -16.79 -15.91 10.51
N GLU A 428 -17.75 -16.29 11.36
CA GLU A 428 -17.80 -17.62 11.98
C GLU A 428 -17.99 -18.74 10.95
N ARG A 429 -18.70 -18.47 9.85
CA ARG A 429 -18.83 -19.38 8.70
C ARG A 429 -17.62 -19.35 7.75
N GLY A 430 -16.66 -18.46 7.96
CA GLY A 430 -15.47 -18.33 7.12
C GLY A 430 -15.77 -17.80 5.72
N LEU A 431 -16.81 -16.97 5.56
CA LEU A 431 -17.26 -16.48 4.25
C LEU A 431 -16.57 -15.19 3.80
N VAL A 432 -15.74 -14.57 4.66
CA VAL A 432 -15.27 -13.18 4.48
C VAL A 432 -13.80 -13.14 4.08
N SER A 433 -13.47 -12.35 3.05
CA SER A 433 -12.09 -11.96 2.73
C SER A 433 -11.58 -10.91 3.72
N GLN A 434 -10.80 -11.34 4.70
CA GLN A 434 -10.21 -10.50 5.75
C GLN A 434 -9.16 -9.53 5.21
N GLY A 435 -8.49 -9.87 4.10
CA GLY A 435 -7.57 -8.97 3.41
C GLY A 435 -8.21 -7.67 2.90
N ILE A 436 -9.54 -7.63 2.81
CA ILE A 436 -10.31 -6.45 2.37
C ILE A 436 -10.82 -5.65 3.55
N CYS A 437 -11.62 -6.26 4.43
CA CYS A 437 -12.31 -5.54 5.51
C CYS A 437 -11.59 -5.61 6.87
N GLY A 438 -10.49 -6.38 6.97
CA GLY A 438 -9.84 -6.71 8.23
C GLY A 438 -10.41 -7.98 8.89
N ASP A 439 -9.74 -8.43 9.94
CA ASP A 439 -10.24 -9.54 10.75
C ASP A 439 -11.47 -9.14 11.60
N TRP A 440 -12.12 -10.10 12.27
CA TRP A 440 -13.31 -9.81 13.09
C TRP A 440 -13.03 -8.78 14.21
N LYS A 441 -11.82 -8.76 14.76
CA LYS A 441 -11.46 -7.83 15.82
C LYS A 441 -11.37 -6.41 15.24
N GLU A 442 -10.69 -6.24 14.11
CA GLU A 442 -10.57 -4.96 13.40
C GLU A 442 -11.94 -4.45 12.95
N VAL A 443 -12.79 -5.30 12.36
CA VAL A 443 -14.16 -4.93 11.96
C VAL A 443 -15.01 -4.52 13.16
N LYS A 444 -14.95 -5.27 14.27
CA LYS A 444 -15.66 -4.90 15.50
C LYS A 444 -15.17 -3.57 16.07
N GLU A 445 -13.86 -3.33 16.06
CA GLU A 445 -13.27 -2.06 16.48
C GLU A 445 -13.72 -0.91 15.57
N ALA A 446 -13.86 -1.13 14.25
CA ALA A 446 -14.34 -0.12 13.31
C ALA A 446 -15.78 0.33 13.61
N PHE A 447 -16.68 -0.57 14.03
CA PHE A 447 -18.03 -0.21 14.49
C PHE A 447 -18.03 0.49 15.86
N GLU A 448 -17.09 0.15 16.75
CA GLU A 448 -16.97 0.80 18.06
C GLU A 448 -16.32 2.20 17.96
N GLN A 449 -15.51 2.43 16.93
CA GLN A 449 -14.78 3.66 16.68
C GLN A 449 -14.96 4.09 15.20
N PRO A 450 -16.18 4.53 14.84
CA PRO A 450 -16.48 4.85 13.45
C PRO A 450 -15.61 5.99 12.92
N CYS A 451 -15.24 5.89 11.65
CA CYS A 451 -14.48 6.92 10.96
C CYS A 451 -15.33 8.20 10.84
N LEU A 452 -14.85 9.33 11.35
CA LEU A 452 -15.56 10.61 11.26
C LEU A 452 -15.44 11.30 9.90
N ARG A 453 -14.77 10.68 8.92
CA ARG A 453 -14.61 11.23 7.58
C ARG A 453 -15.93 11.09 6.83
N ASP A 454 -16.35 12.16 6.16
CA ASP A 454 -17.47 12.12 5.24
C ASP A 454 -17.21 11.13 4.10
N LYS A 455 -18.06 10.12 3.98
CA LYS A 455 -17.98 9.05 2.96
C LYS A 455 -18.90 9.31 1.76
N ARG A 456 -19.65 10.42 1.76
CA ARG A 456 -20.46 10.82 0.60
C ARG A 456 -19.55 11.07 -0.60
N LYS A 457 -19.82 10.35 -1.67
CA LYS A 457 -19.25 10.60 -2.99
C LYS A 457 -20.09 11.69 -3.67
N GLU A 458 -19.43 12.57 -4.42
CA GLU A 458 -20.11 13.63 -5.15
C GLU A 458 -20.95 13.05 -6.29
N ILE A 459 -22.20 13.52 -6.40
CA ILE A 459 -23.10 13.22 -7.52
C ILE A 459 -23.07 14.42 -8.45
N LEU A 460 -22.57 14.24 -9.66
CA LEU A 460 -22.29 15.32 -10.58
C LEU A 460 -23.16 15.19 -11.85
N PRO A 461 -23.43 16.32 -12.53
CA PRO A 461 -23.90 16.27 -13.91
C PRO A 461 -22.91 15.54 -14.80
N MET A 462 -23.43 14.88 -15.82
CA MET A 462 -22.60 14.05 -16.72
C MET A 462 -21.44 14.82 -17.38
N ALA A 463 -21.65 16.09 -17.75
CA ALA A 463 -20.61 16.93 -18.35
C ALA A 463 -19.42 17.14 -17.39
N GLU A 464 -19.68 17.47 -16.13
CA GLU A 464 -18.66 17.63 -15.09
C GLU A 464 -17.95 16.29 -14.79
N ARG A 465 -18.69 15.18 -14.81
CA ARG A 465 -18.11 13.85 -14.65
C ARG A 465 -17.09 13.53 -15.74
N TYR A 466 -17.38 13.87 -17.00
CA TYR A 466 -16.43 13.68 -18.10
C TYR A 466 -15.18 14.55 -17.95
N GLU A 467 -15.31 15.79 -17.48
CA GLU A 467 -14.16 16.64 -17.19
C GLU A 467 -13.25 16.02 -16.11
N ILE A 468 -13.83 15.44 -15.05
CA ILE A 468 -13.07 14.76 -14.00
C ILE A 468 -12.39 13.51 -14.54
N ILE A 469 -13.11 12.64 -15.26
CA ILE A 469 -12.54 11.40 -15.80
C ILE A 469 -11.37 11.73 -16.73
N THR A 470 -11.58 12.64 -17.67
CA THR A 470 -10.56 13.00 -18.67
C THR A 470 -9.39 13.78 -18.08
N SER A 471 -9.58 14.57 -17.01
CA SER A 471 -8.47 15.26 -16.34
C SER A 471 -7.62 14.34 -15.44
N THR A 472 -8.19 13.24 -14.96
CA THR A 472 -7.52 12.33 -14.01
C THR A 472 -6.88 11.11 -14.70
N TRP A 473 -7.45 10.65 -15.82
CA TRP A 473 -6.97 9.47 -16.53
C TRP A 473 -5.68 9.75 -17.32
N ALA A 474 -4.71 8.84 -17.21
CA ALA A 474 -3.36 9.03 -17.74
C ALA A 474 -3.32 9.16 -19.28
N SER A 475 -4.28 8.57 -19.99
CA SER A 475 -4.42 8.66 -21.45
C SER A 475 -4.93 10.02 -21.94
N TYR A 476 -5.64 10.76 -21.10
CA TYR A 476 -6.24 12.06 -21.42
C TYR A 476 -5.48 13.26 -20.83
N ARG A 477 -4.51 12.98 -19.94
CA ARG A 477 -3.54 13.98 -19.52
C ARG A 477 -2.57 14.28 -20.66
N ASP A 478 -2.85 15.37 -21.38
CA ASP A 478 -1.85 16.06 -22.20
C ASP A 478 -0.61 16.33 -21.32
N GLU A 479 0.61 16.19 -21.87
CA GLU A 479 1.92 16.40 -21.20
C GLU A 479 2.09 17.79 -20.52
N LEU A 480 1.05 18.64 -20.53
CA LEU A 480 1.02 20.00 -19.99
C LEU A 480 0.07 20.18 -18.79
N SER A 481 -0.63 19.15 -18.32
CA SER A 481 -1.43 19.23 -17.09
C SER A 481 -0.65 18.60 -15.93
N SER A 482 0.17 19.42 -15.25
CA SER A 482 0.56 19.07 -13.88
C SER A 482 -0.72 18.88 -13.06
N PRO A 483 -0.83 17.83 -12.22
CA PRO A 483 -1.98 17.66 -11.34
C PRO A 483 -2.23 18.95 -10.57
N PRO A 484 -3.50 19.32 -10.29
CA PRO A 484 -3.78 20.42 -9.39
C PRO A 484 -3.00 20.22 -8.09
N ALA A 485 -2.44 21.31 -7.57
CA ALA A 485 -1.39 21.30 -6.53
C ALA A 485 -1.82 20.64 -5.20
N ASP A 486 -3.11 20.37 -5.06
CA ASP A 486 -3.77 19.69 -3.93
C ASP A 486 -3.67 18.15 -4.00
N TYR A 487 -3.40 17.54 -5.16
CA TYR A 487 -3.24 16.09 -5.27
C TYR A 487 -1.93 15.57 -4.65
N PHE A 488 -0.93 16.44 -4.45
CA PHE A 488 0.39 16.06 -3.91
C PHE A 488 0.52 16.19 -2.38
N ASP A 489 -0.50 16.67 -1.66
CA ASP A 489 -0.43 16.84 -0.20
C ASP A 489 -0.59 15.53 0.58
N PHE A 490 -0.91 14.40 -0.08
CA PHE A 490 -1.14 13.10 0.56
C PHE A 490 -0.09 12.01 0.26
N LEU A 491 0.96 12.31 -0.51
CA LEU A 491 2.09 11.39 -0.70
C LEU A 491 3.27 11.85 0.16
N PRO A 492 3.87 10.99 1.02
CA PRO A 492 5.12 11.32 1.68
C PRO A 492 6.18 11.57 0.60
N SER A 493 6.54 12.85 0.47
CA SER A 493 7.56 13.40 -0.44
C SER A 493 8.70 12.42 -0.69
N SER A 494 8.61 11.68 -1.80
CA SER A 494 9.74 10.96 -2.37
C SER A 494 10.67 12.00 -2.96
N GLN A 495 11.87 12.11 -2.40
CA GLN A 495 12.94 13.00 -2.82
C GLN A 495 13.00 13.12 -4.35
N MET A 496 12.72 14.32 -4.88
CA MET A 496 13.07 14.65 -6.25
C MET A 496 14.57 14.38 -6.47
N PRO A 497 14.99 13.79 -7.60
CA PRO A 497 16.40 13.59 -7.88
C PRO A 497 17.11 14.94 -7.87
N VAL A 498 18.04 15.12 -6.93
CA VAL A 498 18.89 16.32 -6.84
C VAL A 498 19.58 16.47 -8.18
N ARG A 499 19.21 17.52 -8.93
CA ARG A 499 19.85 17.88 -10.19
C ARG A 499 21.30 18.21 -9.87
N ALA A 500 22.22 17.29 -10.20
CA ALA A 500 23.62 17.48 -9.90
C ALA A 500 24.11 18.74 -10.61
N GLU A 501 24.53 19.75 -9.84
CA GLU A 501 25.17 20.93 -10.41
C GLU A 501 26.39 20.51 -11.26
N PRO A 502 26.72 21.27 -12.34
CA PRO A 502 27.86 20.94 -13.19
C PRO A 502 29.13 20.79 -12.34
N LYS A 503 29.72 19.58 -12.34
CA LYS A 503 30.97 19.32 -11.62
C LYS A 503 32.07 20.20 -12.21
N ILE A 504 32.55 21.16 -11.42
CA ILE A 504 33.69 22.01 -11.78
C ILE A 504 34.89 21.16 -12.18
N GLY A 505 35.44 21.45 -13.37
CA GLY A 505 36.56 20.70 -13.90
C GLY A 505 37.79 20.86 -13.00
N ARG A 506 38.54 19.77 -12.73
CA ARG A 506 39.75 19.79 -11.85
C ARG A 506 40.77 20.88 -12.21
N ASN A 507 40.82 21.31 -13.47
CA ASN A 507 41.75 22.35 -13.95
C ASN A 507 41.12 23.75 -14.09
N GLU A 508 39.82 23.90 -13.82
CA GLU A 508 39.12 25.19 -13.90
C GLU A 508 39.40 26.07 -12.68
N PRO A 509 39.18 27.40 -12.78
CA PRO A 509 39.30 28.31 -11.65
C PRO A 509 38.41 27.86 -10.49
N CYS A 510 38.95 27.87 -9.28
CA CYS A 510 38.23 27.47 -8.08
C CYS A 510 37.16 28.53 -7.74
N PRO A 511 35.89 28.15 -7.51
CA PRO A 511 34.79 29.08 -7.29
C PRO A 511 34.88 29.83 -5.95
N CYS A 512 35.76 29.40 -5.04
CA CYS A 512 36.00 30.08 -3.75
C CYS A 512 36.75 31.43 -3.89
N GLY A 513 37.01 31.91 -5.11
CA GLY A 513 37.65 33.20 -5.37
C GLY A 513 39.16 33.23 -5.14
N SER A 514 39.81 32.09 -4.88
CA SER A 514 41.25 32.03 -4.56
C SER A 514 42.20 32.31 -5.74
N GLY A 515 41.67 32.40 -6.97
CA GLY A 515 42.46 32.54 -8.21
C GLY A 515 43.25 31.29 -8.62
N LYS A 516 43.14 30.17 -7.89
CA LYS A 516 43.83 28.90 -8.16
C LYS A 516 42.94 27.90 -8.88
N LYS A 517 43.52 26.90 -9.56
CA LYS A 517 42.76 25.78 -10.17
C LYS A 517 42.09 24.93 -9.07
N TYR A 518 40.88 24.43 -9.30
CA TYR A 518 40.07 23.68 -8.33
C TYR A 518 40.85 22.54 -7.66
N LYS A 519 41.64 21.77 -8.43
CA LYS A 519 42.49 20.69 -7.89
C LYS A 519 43.55 21.12 -6.88
N LYS A 520 44.02 22.38 -6.93
CA LYS A 520 45.07 22.92 -6.05
C LYS A 520 44.52 23.73 -4.87
N CYS A 521 43.19 23.84 -4.76
CA CYS A 521 42.53 24.61 -3.71
C CYS A 521 41.60 23.71 -2.89
N CYS A 522 40.38 23.46 -3.38
CA CYS A 522 39.33 22.79 -2.60
C CYS A 522 39.29 21.27 -2.80
N LEU A 523 40.04 20.70 -3.75
CA LEU A 523 40.05 19.25 -3.99
C LEU A 523 41.03 18.47 -3.08
N HIS A 524 41.88 19.16 -2.32
CA HIS A 524 42.92 18.56 -1.47
C HIS A 524 42.90 19.08 -0.03
N GLN A 525 41.76 19.60 0.45
CA GLN A 525 41.55 19.89 1.87
C GLN A 525 41.06 18.67 2.62
#